data_AF-A0A7S1E9L6-F1
#
_entry.id   AF-A0A7S1E9L6-F1
#
_cell.length_a   1.000
_cell.length_b   1.000
_cell.length_c   1.000
_cell.angle_alpha   90.00
_cell.angle_beta   90.00
_cell.angle_gamma   90.00
#
_symmetry.space_group_name_H-M   'P 1'
#
loop_
_entity.id
_entity.type
_entity.pdbx_description
1 polymer ?
#
loop_
_entity_poly.entity_id
_entity_poly.type
_entity_poly.pdbx_seq_one_letter_code
_entity_poly.pdbx_strand_id
1 'polypeptide(L)'
;NVSVVYEVHGTINKDGTNVILQPTSFGTNHKDQRYRIGRGPEYTLDTTDNAVVVMNLLGNGVSTSPSMDGSLSKWKYPTLHDNAVLMKRLIEEELNVKGSLKMVFGYCTGAMA
;
A
#
# COMPACT_ATOMS: atom_id res chain seq x y z
N ASN A 1 12.02 -14.20 6.09
CA ASN A 1 12.08 -12.76 5.79
C ASN A 1 10.68 -12.25 5.50
N VAL A 2 10.32 -11.06 5.99
CA VAL A 2 9.02 -10.41 5.69
C VAL A 2 9.19 -9.58 4.43
N SER A 3 8.28 -9.77 3.47
CA SER A 3 8.18 -9.05 2.21
C SER A 3 6.80 -8.42 2.05
N VAL A 4 6.77 -7.24 1.45
CA VAL A 4 5.54 -6.55 1.03
C VAL A 4 5.52 -6.46 -0.49
N VAL A 5 4.33 -6.58 -1.07
CA VAL A 5 4.09 -6.34 -2.49
C VAL A 5 3.35 -5.02 -2.62
N TYR A 6 3.75 -4.17 -3.56
CA TYR A 6 3.10 -2.89 -3.82
C TYR A 6 3.01 -2.62 -5.32
N GLU A 7 2.12 -1.71 -5.70
CA GLU A 7 1.97 -1.21 -7.07
C GLU A 7 2.00 0.32 -7.05
N VAL A 8 2.65 0.94 -8.04
CA VAL A 8 2.71 2.40 -8.18
C VAL A 8 2.01 2.79 -9.48
N HIS A 9 1.07 3.72 -9.39
CA HIS A 9 0.39 4.33 -10.53
C HIS A 9 0.76 5.81 -10.64
N GLY A 10 1.07 6.28 -11.85
CA GLY A 10 1.59 7.63 -12.07
C GLY A 10 3.10 7.72 -11.79
N THR A 11 3.60 8.95 -11.62
CA THR A 11 5.03 9.22 -11.44
C THR A 11 5.26 10.01 -10.15
N ILE A 12 6.09 9.48 -9.26
CA ILE A 12 6.53 10.18 -8.05
C ILE A 12 7.39 11.37 -8.46
N ASN A 13 7.03 12.58 -8.02
CA ASN A 13 7.82 13.77 -8.28
C ASN A 13 9.12 13.77 -7.46
N LYS A 14 10.07 14.64 -7.84
CA LYS A 14 11.42 14.65 -7.25
C LYS A 14 11.42 14.84 -5.73
N ASP A 15 10.46 15.61 -5.22
CA ASP A 15 10.27 15.95 -3.81
C ASP A 15 9.29 15.02 -3.08
N GLY A 16 8.68 14.05 -3.77
CA GLY A 16 7.75 13.07 -3.20
C GLY A 16 6.41 13.65 -2.69
N THR A 17 6.15 14.93 -2.94
CA THR A 17 4.99 15.68 -2.41
C THR A 17 3.68 15.31 -3.10
N ASN A 18 3.72 14.56 -4.21
CA ASN A 18 2.53 14.12 -4.92
C ASN A 18 2.09 12.68 -4.59
N VAL A 19 2.68 12.06 -3.57
CA VAL A 19 2.42 10.66 -3.22
C VAL A 19 1.15 10.51 -2.39
N ILE A 20 0.26 9.64 -2.85
CA ILE A 20 -0.90 9.13 -2.12
C ILE A 20 -0.63 7.67 -1.79
N LEU A 21 -0.56 7.34 -0.50
CA LEU A 21 -0.41 5.96 -0.05
C LEU A 21 -1.77 5.32 0.19
N GLN A 22 -1.95 4.10 -0.30
CA GLN A 22 -3.17 3.33 -0.15
C GLN A 22 -2.91 1.90 0.35
N PRO A 23 -3.15 1.60 1.62
CA PRO A 23 -3.23 0.23 2.09
C PRO A 23 -4.47 -0.51 1.55
N THR A 24 -4.34 -1.81 1.30
CA THR A 24 -5.46 -2.68 0.89
C THR A 24 -6.43 -2.96 2.04
N SER A 25 -7.73 -3.08 1.72
CA SER A 25 -8.76 -3.56 2.66
C SER A 25 -8.64 -5.08 2.92
N PHE A 26 -9.27 -5.56 3.99
CA PHE A 26 -9.42 -6.98 4.26
C PHE A 26 -10.02 -7.73 3.06
N GLY A 27 -9.42 -8.89 2.73
CA GLY A 27 -9.88 -9.74 1.63
C GLY A 27 -9.56 -9.21 0.23
N THR A 28 -8.81 -8.11 0.10
CA THR A 28 -8.46 -7.50 -1.20
C THR A 28 -6.96 -7.41 -1.41
N ASN A 29 -6.55 -7.26 -2.68
CA ASN A 29 -5.18 -6.98 -3.09
C ASN A 29 -5.14 -5.76 -4.03
N HIS A 30 -3.93 -5.37 -4.46
CA HIS A 30 -3.71 -4.24 -5.35
C HIS A 30 -4.54 -4.27 -6.65
N LYS A 31 -4.80 -5.45 -7.24
CA LYS A 31 -5.58 -5.58 -8.48
C LYS A 31 -7.03 -5.13 -8.28
N ASP A 32 -7.60 -5.45 -7.13
CA ASP A 32 -8.97 -5.08 -6.76
C ASP A 32 -9.13 -3.57 -6.55
N GLN A 33 -8.02 -2.83 -6.45
CA GLN A 33 -8.01 -1.39 -6.27
C GLN A 33 -7.87 -0.59 -7.57
N ARG A 34 -7.54 -1.24 -8.69
CA ARG A 34 -7.21 -0.54 -9.94
C ARG A 34 -8.38 0.22 -10.54
N TYR A 35 -9.62 -0.24 -10.33
CA TYR A 35 -10.82 0.36 -10.95
C TYR A 35 -11.05 1.83 -10.57
N ARG A 36 -10.47 2.28 -9.45
CA ARG A 36 -10.61 3.64 -8.90
C ARG A 36 -9.36 4.51 -9.08
N ILE A 37 -8.33 3.97 -9.72
CA ILE A 37 -7.04 4.64 -9.94
C ILE A 37 -6.82 4.78 -11.44
N GLY A 38 -6.65 6.01 -11.92
CA GLY A 38 -6.49 6.28 -13.34
C GLY A 38 -6.20 7.74 -13.62
N ARG A 39 -6.08 8.11 -14.89
CA ARG A 39 -5.82 9.50 -15.29
C ARG A 39 -7.15 10.17 -15.58
N GLY A 40 -7.44 11.28 -14.92
CA GLY A 40 -8.63 12.09 -15.13
C GLY A 40 -9.54 12.15 -13.90
N PRO A 41 -10.43 13.17 -13.85
CA PRO A 41 -11.29 13.44 -12.70
C PRO A 41 -12.39 12.40 -12.48
N GLU A 42 -12.61 11.48 -13.41
CA GLU A 42 -13.54 10.35 -13.26
C GLU A 42 -13.04 9.28 -12.27
N TYR A 43 -11.75 9.24 -12.00
CA TYR A 43 -11.14 8.32 -11.05
C TYR A 43 -11.10 8.95 -9.65
N THR A 44 -11.48 8.18 -8.63
CA THR A 44 -11.40 8.63 -7.23
C THR A 44 -9.97 9.02 -6.86
N LEU A 45 -8.98 8.30 -7.38
CA LEU A 45 -7.56 8.61 -7.23
C LEU A 45 -6.98 8.93 -8.61
N ASP A 46 -7.09 10.20 -8.97
CA ASP A 46 -6.56 10.75 -10.21
C ASP A 46 -5.03 10.80 -10.19
N THR A 47 -4.41 10.16 -11.18
CA THR A 47 -2.96 10.05 -11.40
C THR A 47 -2.42 11.03 -12.44
N THR A 48 -3.22 12.03 -12.82
CA THR A 48 -2.76 13.14 -13.70
C THR A 48 -1.56 13.85 -13.10
N ASP A 49 -1.67 14.22 -11.81
CA ASP A 49 -0.61 14.92 -11.06
C ASP A 49 -0.16 14.17 -9.79
N ASN A 50 -0.77 13.03 -9.47
CA ASN A 50 -0.47 12.25 -8.27
C ASN A 50 0.18 10.91 -8.60
N ALA A 51 0.98 10.40 -7.66
CA ALA A 51 1.48 9.04 -7.66
C ALA A 51 0.75 8.24 -6.59
N VAL A 52 0.02 7.20 -6.97
CA VAL A 52 -0.73 6.35 -6.04
C VAL A 52 0.06 5.08 -5.77
N VAL A 53 0.47 4.88 -4.51
CA VAL A 53 1.19 3.69 -4.05
C VAL A 53 0.21 2.78 -3.33
N VAL A 54 -0.11 1.63 -3.92
CA VAL A 54 -0.99 0.64 -3.29
C VAL A 54 -0.15 -0.41 -2.59
N MET A 55 -0.13 -0.42 -1.26
CA MET A 55 0.56 -1.44 -0.48
C MET A 55 -0.39 -2.58 -0.09
N ASN A 56 -0.01 -3.81 -0.42
CA ASN A 56 -0.71 -5.01 0.07
C ASN A 56 -0.36 -5.22 1.54
N LEU A 57 -1.36 -5.22 2.42
CA LEU A 57 -1.14 -5.50 3.85
C LEU A 57 -0.64 -6.94 4.05
N LEU A 58 0.15 -7.16 5.10
CA LEU A 58 0.56 -8.51 5.52
C LEU A 58 -0.67 -9.40 5.76
N GLY A 59 -0.58 -10.66 5.37
CA GLY A 59 -1.67 -11.63 5.53
C GLY A 59 -2.78 -11.54 4.48
N ASN A 60 -2.68 -10.65 3.48
CA ASN A 60 -3.71 -10.49 2.44
C ASN A 60 -3.60 -11.51 1.27
N GLY A 61 -2.65 -12.44 1.34
CA GLY A 61 -2.41 -13.47 0.33
C GLY A 61 -1.39 -13.12 -0.75
N VAL A 62 -0.93 -11.86 -0.83
CA VAL A 62 0.04 -11.39 -1.84
C VAL A 62 1.30 -10.80 -1.22
N SER A 63 1.20 -10.01 -0.16
CA SER A 63 2.34 -9.78 0.74
C SER A 63 2.60 -11.03 1.57
N THR A 64 3.70 -11.06 2.35
CA THR A 64 3.98 -12.18 3.28
C THR A 64 2.72 -12.55 4.05
N SER A 65 2.30 -13.81 3.90
CA SER A 65 0.99 -14.31 4.30
C SER A 65 1.07 -15.78 4.75
N PRO A 66 0.10 -16.26 5.55
CA PRO A 66 0.05 -17.66 5.95
C PRO A 66 -0.08 -18.64 4.76
N SER A 67 -0.55 -18.17 3.61
CA SER A 67 -0.68 -18.95 2.38
C SER A 67 0.66 -19.22 1.67
N MET A 68 1.75 -18.57 2.07
CA MET A 68 3.02 -18.58 1.33
C MET A 68 4.03 -19.62 1.83
N ASP A 69 3.79 -20.28 2.96
CA ASP A 69 4.53 -21.48 3.34
C ASP A 69 3.79 -22.27 4.43
N GLY A 70 3.69 -23.59 4.24
CA GLY A 70 2.72 -24.50 4.88
C GLY A 70 2.82 -24.71 6.40
N SER A 71 3.53 -23.86 7.13
CA SER A 71 3.64 -23.93 8.59
C SER A 71 2.87 -22.77 9.22
N LEU A 72 1.53 -22.85 9.23
CA LEU A 72 0.66 -21.93 10.00
C LEU A 72 1.11 -21.80 11.46
N SER A 73 1.72 -22.85 12.01
CA SER A 73 2.31 -22.89 13.36
C SER A 73 3.46 -21.91 13.60
N LYS A 74 4.11 -21.40 12.55
CA LYS A 74 5.18 -20.39 12.64
C LYS A 74 4.67 -18.98 12.33
N TRP A 75 3.41 -18.85 11.92
CA TRP A 75 2.83 -17.57 11.56
C TRP A 75 2.53 -16.75 12.81
N LYS A 76 3.19 -15.60 12.94
CA LYS A 76 2.78 -14.57 13.88
C LYS A 76 1.82 -13.63 13.17
N TYR A 77 0.61 -13.48 13.72
CA TYR A 77 -0.39 -12.59 13.14
C TYR A 77 0.10 -11.13 13.23
N PRO A 78 0.21 -10.42 12.09
CA PRO A 78 0.64 -9.03 12.07
C PRO A 78 -0.45 -8.14 12.69
N THR A 79 -0.02 -7.12 13.41
CA THR A 79 -0.89 -6.03 13.86
C THR A 79 -1.06 -4.99 12.77
N LEU A 80 -2.02 -4.07 12.95
CA LEU A 80 -2.10 -2.87 12.10
C LEU A 80 -0.86 -2.00 12.23
N HIS A 81 -0.27 -1.91 13.43
CA HIS A 81 0.97 -1.18 13.66
C HIS A 81 2.14 -1.77 12.86
N ASP A 82 2.26 -3.09 12.75
CA ASP A 82 3.30 -3.73 11.93
C ASP A 82 3.17 -3.33 10.46
N ASN A 83 1.92 -3.24 9.96
CA ASN A 83 1.65 -2.73 8.62
C ASN A 83 2.00 -1.25 8.48
N ALA A 84 1.66 -0.40 9.46
CA ALA A 84 2.02 1.02 9.45
C ALA A 84 3.54 1.25 9.44
N VAL A 85 4.29 0.44 10.19
CA VAL A 85 5.77 0.46 10.15
C VAL A 85 6.27 0.10 8.76
N LEU A 86 5.75 -0.97 8.14
CA LEU A 86 6.15 -1.37 6.79
C LEU A 86 5.74 -0.36 5.72
N MET A 87 4.58 0.28 5.86
CA MET A 87 4.16 1.40 5.02
C MET A 87 5.16 2.55 5.08
N LYS A 88 5.55 2.96 6.29
CA LYS A 88 6.57 3.99 6.47
C LYS A 88 7.89 3.61 5.81
N ARG A 89 8.35 2.37 6.00
CA ARG A 89 9.59 1.87 5.39
C ARG A 89 9.51 1.78 3.86
N LEU A 90 8.38 1.34 3.30
CA LEU A 90 8.15 1.37 1.86
C LEU A 90 8.30 2.78 1.30
N ILE A 91 7.67 3.77 1.94
CA ILE A 91 7.74 5.17 1.51
C ILE A 91 9.17 5.72 1.65
N GLU A 92 9.77 5.59 2.83
CA GLU A 92 11.03 6.26 3.15
C GLU A 92 12.26 5.52 2.62
N GLU A 93 12.31 4.19 2.71
CA GLU A 93 13.49 3.38 2.39
C GLU A 93 13.46 2.94 0.92
N GLU A 94 12.35 2.38 0.45
CA GLU A 94 12.26 1.80 -0.90
C GLU A 94 11.96 2.86 -1.97
N LEU A 95 10.95 3.71 -1.74
CA LEU A 95 10.56 4.75 -2.70
C LEU A 95 11.31 6.07 -2.52
N ASN A 96 12.16 6.17 -1.49
CA ASN A 96 12.97 7.34 -1.16
C ASN A 96 12.15 8.66 -1.05
N VAL A 97 10.89 8.55 -0.65
CA VAL A 97 10.00 9.70 -0.40
C VAL A 97 10.25 10.19 1.01
N LYS A 98 10.78 11.40 1.13
CA LYS A 98 11.14 12.00 2.42
C LYS A 98 10.14 13.10 2.76
N GLY A 99 9.68 13.12 4.00
CA GLY A 99 8.72 14.13 4.49
C GLY A 99 7.27 13.64 4.43
N SER A 100 6.35 14.60 4.39
CA SER A 100 4.92 14.32 4.46
C SER A 100 4.37 13.84 3.12
N LEU A 101 3.55 12.79 3.18
CA LEU A 101 2.73 12.37 2.04
C LEU A 101 1.64 13.41 1.76
N LYS A 102 1.17 13.46 0.51
CA LYS A 102 0.00 14.26 0.15
C LYS A 102 -1.24 13.78 0.89
N MET A 103 -1.38 12.45 0.98
CA MET A 103 -2.53 11.79 1.61
C MET A 103 -2.21 10.33 1.91
N VAL A 104 -2.82 9.80 2.96
CA VAL A 104 -3.03 8.36 3.14
C VAL A 104 -4.52 8.10 2.95
N PHE A 105 -4.85 7.21 2.02
CA PHE A 105 -6.23 6.94 1.62
C PHE A 105 -6.55 5.46 1.74
N GLY A 106 -7.59 5.09 2.49
CA GLY A 106 -7.98 3.71 2.67
C GLY A 106 -9.45 3.54 3.03
N TYR A 107 -9.94 2.32 2.90
CA TYR A 107 -11.29 1.92 3.31
C TYR A 107 -11.22 0.78 4.31
N CYS A 108 -12.18 0.70 5.25
CA CYS A 108 -12.29 -0.39 6.22
C CYS A 108 -10.94 -0.62 6.96
N THR A 109 -10.33 -1.80 6.80
CA THR A 109 -9.01 -2.13 7.37
C THR A 109 -7.90 -1.24 6.84
N GLY A 110 -7.99 -0.81 5.59
CA GLY A 110 -7.08 0.20 5.05
C GLY A 110 -7.29 1.60 5.63
N ALA A 111 -8.48 1.92 6.16
CA ALA A 111 -8.69 3.20 6.85
C ALA A 111 -8.14 3.20 8.29
N MET A 112 -7.95 2.02 8.89
CA MET A 112 -7.38 1.86 10.23
C MET A 112 -5.85 1.75 10.23
N ALA A 113 -5.26 1.36 9.10
CA ALA A 113 -3.83 1.16 8.92
C ALA A 113 -3.11 2.49 8.70
#